data_AF-A0A925K0X6-F1
#
_entry.id   AF-A0A925K0X6-F1
#
_cell.length_a   1.000
_cell.length_b   1.000
_cell.length_c   1.000
_cell.angle_alpha   90.00
_cell.angle_beta   90.00
_cell.angle_gamma   90.00
#
_symmetry.space_group_name_H-M   'P 1'
#
loop_
_entity.id
_entity.type
_entity.pdbx_description
1 polymer ?
#
loop_
_entity_poly.entity_id
_entity_poly.type
_entity_poly.pdbx_seq_one_letter_code
_entity_poly.pdbx_strand_id
1 'polypeptide(L)' 'MARLPITIEAETLSGAPVFRGTRVPVAALLDNLAAGLTLDEFLNNFPTVTRVQAIQILDFYKETLARLGRAA' A
#
# COMPACT_ATOMS: atom_id res chain seq x y z
N MET A 1 -1.33 -7.10 16.93
CA MET A 1 -1.30 -6.98 15.46
C MET A 1 -1.47 -5.50 15.12
N ALA A 2 -0.47 -4.83 14.56
CA ALA A 2 -0.63 -3.43 14.17
C ALA A 2 -1.67 -3.34 13.05
N ARG A 3 -2.65 -2.45 13.19
CA ARG A 3 -3.71 -2.26 12.19
C ARG A 3 -3.08 -1.67 10.94
N LEU A 4 -3.11 -2.41 9.82
CA LEU A 4 -2.59 -1.93 8.52
C LEU A 4 -3.11 -0.53 8.21
N PRO A 5 -2.33 0.34 7.55
CA PRO A 5 -2.71 1.73 7.28
C PRO A 5 -3.73 1.87 6.14
N ILE A 6 -4.67 0.93 6.01
CA ILE A 6 -5.67 0.89 4.94
C ILE A 6 -7.08 1.03 5.50
N THR A 7 -7.99 1.45 4.62
CA THR A 7 -9.43 1.36 4.80
C THR A 7 -10.04 0.69 3.57
N ILE A 8 -11.11 -0.07 3.77
CA ILE A 8 -11.89 -0.72 2.69
C ILE A 8 -13.34 -0.31 2.92
N GLU A 9 -13.91 0.44 1.99
CA GLU A 9 -15.28 0.95 2.06
C GLU A 9 -15.94 0.67 0.71
N ALA A 10 -17.15 0.10 0.71
CA ALA A 10 -17.86 -0.24 -0.53
C ALA A 10 -18.05 0.97 -1.46
N GLU A 11 -18.20 2.15 -0.86
CA GLU A 11 -18.40 3.42 -1.56
C GLU A 11 -17.10 4.04 -2.11
N THR A 12 -15.94 3.57 -1.64
CA THR A 12 -14.64 4.08 -2.05
C THR A 12 -14.04 3.15 -3.11
N LEU A 13 -13.91 3.65 -4.35
CA LEU A 13 -13.30 2.94 -5.48
C LEU A 13 -13.80 1.47 -5.63
N SER A 14 -15.11 1.27 -5.48
CA SER A 14 -15.75 -0.05 -5.57
C SER A 14 -15.20 -1.09 -4.58
N GLY A 15 -14.81 -0.66 -3.38
CA GLY A 15 -14.26 -1.54 -2.35
C GLY A 15 -12.76 -1.82 -2.49
N ALA A 16 -12.03 -1.06 -3.32
CA ALA A 16 -10.59 -1.17 -3.38
C ALA A 16 -9.95 -0.71 -2.06
N PRO A 17 -8.93 -1.43 -1.54
CA PRO A 17 -8.15 -0.95 -0.40
C PRO A 17 -7.44 0.36 -0.72
N VAL A 18 -7.69 1.38 0.10
CA VAL A 18 -7.04 2.69 0.02
C VAL A 18 -6.19 2.97 1.24
N PHE A 19 -5.16 3.83 1.10
CA PHE A 19 -4.45 4.35 2.27
C PHE A 19 -5.42 5.12 3.17
N ARG A 20 -5.41 4.81 4.47
CA ARG A 20 -6.30 5.41 5.46
C ARG A 20 -6.20 6.92 5.44
N GLY A 21 -7.35 7.59 5.38
CA GLY A 21 -7.42 9.05 5.30
C GLY A 21 -7.16 9.61 3.91
N THR A 22 -7.07 8.76 2.89
CA THR A 22 -6.86 9.15 1.49
C THR A 22 -7.85 8.44 0.57
N ARG A 23 -7.87 8.83 -0.70
CA ARG A 23 -8.51 8.08 -1.80
C ARG A 23 -7.49 7.37 -2.69
N VAL A 24 -6.24 7.25 -2.23
CA VAL A 24 -5.15 6.68 -3.01
C VAL A 24 -5.21 5.15 -2.86
N PRO A 25 -5.37 4.39 -3.96
CA PRO A 25 -5.38 2.93 -3.90
C PRO A 25 -4.03 2.40 -3.43
N VAL A 26 -4.04 1.31 -2.67
CA VAL A 26 -2.80 0.57 -2.35
C VAL A 26 -2.14 0.03 -3.62
N ALA A 27 -2.95 -0.39 -4.60
CA ALA A 27 -2.47 -0.83 -5.92
C ALA A 27 -1.59 0.24 -6.59
N ALA A 28 -1.92 1.53 -6.44
CA ALA A 28 -1.13 2.60 -7.02
C ALA A 28 0.32 2.58 -6.52
N LEU A 29 0.58 2.27 -5.25
CA LEU A 29 1.95 2.13 -4.74
C LEU A 29 2.70 1.03 -5.51
N LEU A 30 2.10 -0.15 -5.65
CA LEU A 30 2.76 -1.27 -6.32
C LEU A 30 2.94 -1.01 -7.82
N ASP A 31 1.92 -0.45 -8.48
CA ASP A 31 1.96 -0.15 -9.92
C ASP A 31 3.04 0.90 -10.24
N ASN A 32 3.20 1.93 -9.40
CA ASN A 32 4.24 2.94 -9.57
C ASN A 32 5.63 2.33 -9.39
N LEU A 33 5.83 1.52 -8.34
CA LEU A 33 7.12 0.83 -8.11
C LEU A 33 7.44 -0.16 -9.26
N ALA A 34 6.44 -0.89 -9.75
CA ALA A 34 6.60 -1.81 -10.88
C ALA A 34 6.91 -1.07 -12.20
N ALA A 35 6.41 0.16 -12.36
CA ALA A 35 6.73 1.05 -13.47
C ALA A 35 8.13 1.71 -13.34
N GLY A 36 8.89 1.41 -12.28
CA GLY A 36 10.24 1.89 -12.07
C GLY A 36 10.35 3.20 -11.29
N LEU A 37 9.25 3.72 -10.76
CA LEU A 37 9.30 4.90 -9.90
C LEU A 37 9.87 4.51 -8.53
N THR A 38 10.64 5.43 -7.96
CA THR A 38 11.09 5.36 -6.58
C THR A 38 9.94 5.63 -5.60
N LEU A 39 10.12 5.23 -4.34
CA LEU A 39 9.17 5.57 -3.29
C LEU A 39 9.03 7.10 -3.12
N ASP A 40 10.10 7.85 -3.35
CA ASP A 40 10.11 9.30 -3.21
C ASP A 40 9.26 9.95 -4.31
N GLU A 41 9.38 9.48 -5.55
CA GLU A 41 8.53 9.91 -6.67
C GLU A 41 7.06 9.56 -6.44
N PHE A 42 6.76 8.37 -5.92
CA PHE A 42 5.40 8.02 -5.52
C PHE A 42 4.83 8.99 -4.48
N LEU A 43 5.60 9.31 -3.43
CA LEU A 43 5.16 10.22 -2.37
C LEU A 43 4.99 11.66 -2.88
N ASN A 44 5.79 12.07 -3.87
CA ASN A 44 5.62 13.35 -4.53
C ASN A 44 4.33 13.40 -5.37
N ASN A 45 3.96 12.30 -6.02
CA ASN A 45 2.71 12.19 -6.79
C ASN A 45 1.47 12.06 -5.88
N PHE A 46 1.64 11.47 -4.70
CA PHE A 46 0.57 11.23 -3.73
C PHE A 46 0.94 11.78 -2.33
N PRO A 47 1.01 13.11 -2.17
CA PRO A 47 1.52 13.74 -0.93
C PRO A 47 0.60 13.52 0.29
N THR A 48 -0.61 12.99 0.09
CA THR A 48 -1.52 12.59 1.17
C THR A 48 -1.16 11.23 1.78
N VAL A 49 -0.33 10.43 1.11
CA VAL A 49 0.21 9.19 1.64
C VAL A 49 1.51 9.50 2.36
N THR A 50 1.61 9.09 3.63
CA THR A 50 2.87 9.25 4.37
C THR A 50 3.84 8.12 4.03
N ARG A 51 5.15 8.42 4.12
CA ARG A 51 6.20 7.39 3.97
C ARG A 51 5.99 6.21 4.92
N VAL A 52 5.59 6.48 6.17
CA VAL A 52 5.33 5.44 7.17
C VAL A 52 4.23 4.49 6.70
N GLN A 53 3.12 5.02 6.15
CA GLN A 53 2.05 4.19 5.61
C GLN A 53 2.52 3.34 4.43
N ALA A 54 3.30 3.92 3.50
CA ALA A 54 3.83 3.17 2.36
C ALA A 54 4.77 2.04 2.79
N ILE A 55 5.70 2.31 3.72
CA ILE A 55 6.63 1.29 4.26
C ILE A 55 5.86 0.17 4.96
N GLN A 56 4.87 0.50 5.80
CA GLN A 56 4.05 -0.51 6.48
C GLN A 56 3.35 -1.48 5.51
N ILE A 57 2.96 -1.00 4.33
CA ILE A 57 2.39 -1.85 3.28
C ILE A 57 3.46 -2.75 2.67
N LEU A 58 4.63 -2.21 2.33
CA LEU A 58 5.73 -3.00 1.76
C LEU A 58 6.21 -4.08 2.73
N ASP A 59 6.33 -3.77 4.01
CA ASP A 59 6.68 -4.73 5.05
C ASP A 59 5.63 -5.84 5.18
N PHE A 60 4.34 -5.48 5.14
CA PHE A 60 3.26 -6.47 5.16
C PHE A 60 3.32 -7.42 3.95
N TYR A 61 3.60 -6.91 2.75
CA TYR A 61 3.78 -7.73 1.55
C TYR A 61 4.97 -8.69 1.73
N LYS A 62 6.12 -8.19 2.17
CA LYS A 62 7.32 -8.98 2.44
C LYS A 62 7.03 -10.11 3.44
N GLU A 63 6.39 -9.80 4.57
CA GLU A 63 6.04 -10.79 5.60
C GLU A 63 5.04 -11.83 5.09
N THR A 64 4.05 -11.39 4.30
CA THR A 64 3.03 -12.28 3.71
C THR A 64 3.66 -13.28 2.74
N LEU A 65 4.52 -12.81 1.83
CA LEU A 65 5.24 -13.68 0.90
C LEU A 65 6.19 -14.63 1.64
N ALA A 66 6.92 -14.13 2.64
CA ALA A 66 7.79 -14.96 3.46
C ALA A 66 7.01 -16.06 4.21
N ARG A 67 5.77 -15.79 4.65
CA ARG A 67 4.90 -16.79 5.27
C ARG A 67 4.41 -17.82 4.26
N LEU A 68 4.02 -17.40 3.06
CA LEU A 68 3.58 -18.31 2.00
C LEU A 68 4.71 -19.26 1.58
N GLY A 69 5.93 -18.75 1.42
CA GLY A 69 7.09 -19.57 1.08
C GLY A 69 7.53 -20.55 2.16
N ARG A 70 7.12 -20.36 3.42
CA ARG A 70 7.35 -21.33 4.51
C ARG A 70 6.26 -22.40 4.61
N ALA A 71 5.13 -22.19 3.94
CA ALA A 71 3.99 -23.10 3.93
C ALA A 71 3.93 -23.98 2.67
N ALA A 72 4.85 -23.77 1.72
CA ALA A 72 5.08 -24.58 0.52
C ALA A 72 6.28 -25.52 0.75
#